data_AF-A0A7V8WTL0-F1
#
_entry.id   AF-A0A7V8WTL0-F1
#
_cell.length_a   1.000
_cell.length_b   1.000
_cell.length_c   1.000
_cell.angle_alpha   90.00
_cell.angle_beta   90.00
_cell.angle_gamma   90.00
#
_symmetry.space_group_name_H-M   'P 1'
#
loop_
_entity.id
_entity.type
_entity.pdbx_description
1 polymer ?
#
loop_
_entity_poly.entity_id
_entity_poly.type
_entity_poly.pdbx_seq_one_letter_code
_entity_poly.pdbx_strand_id
1 'polypeptide(L)'
;MTSQHKPTVDLGYPTEAHGRIPSFANIEEEAAFWDTHDFTDFMEESTPVEVTIGQELAERLTVRLEQADRAALARRARAMGVGPSTLARMWVKERLRQEAEAEARS
;
A
#
# COMPACT_ATOMS: atom_id res chain seq x y z
N MET A 1 -25.45 -10.35 -14.83
CA MET A 1 -24.05 -10.40 -14.40
C MET A 1 -23.65 -8.99 -14.00
N THR A 2 -23.77 -8.65 -12.73
CA THR A 2 -23.23 -7.42 -12.15
C THR A 2 -22.63 -7.83 -10.82
N SER A 3 -21.31 -8.08 -10.84
CA SER A 3 -20.56 -8.31 -9.60
C SER A 3 -20.59 -7.02 -8.81
N GLN A 4 -21.42 -6.95 -7.77
CA GLN A 4 -21.29 -5.92 -6.74
C GLN A 4 -19.98 -6.19 -6.01
N HIS A 5 -18.95 -5.38 -6.28
CA HIS A 5 -17.76 -5.38 -5.45
C HIS A 5 -18.11 -4.69 -4.14
N LYS A 6 -18.26 -5.49 -3.08
CA LYS A 6 -18.46 -4.97 -1.73
C LYS A 6 -17.16 -4.28 -1.27
N PRO A 7 -17.15 -2.97 -0.98
CA PRO A 7 -15.95 -2.30 -0.51
C PRO A 7 -15.47 -2.91 0.81
N THR A 8 -14.15 -3.10 0.94
CA THR A 8 -13.49 -3.69 2.13
C THR A 8 -13.53 -2.76 3.35
N VAL A 9 -13.91 -1.51 3.16
CA VAL A 9 -13.99 -0.47 4.19
C VAL A 9 -15.45 -0.04 4.30
N ASP A 10 -15.96 0.11 5.54
CA ASP A 10 -17.22 0.80 5.76
C ASP A 10 -16.99 2.29 5.47
N LEU A 11 -17.52 2.72 4.33
CA LEU A 11 -17.35 4.08 3.81
C LEU A 11 -18.36 5.07 4.44
N GLY A 12 -19.27 4.58 5.31
CA GLY A 12 -20.21 5.44 6.01
C GLY A 12 -21.31 6.01 5.11
N TYR A 13 -21.90 5.19 4.24
CA TYR A 13 -23.08 5.59 3.45
C TYR A 13 -24.37 5.56 4.30
N PRO A 14 -25.35 6.46 4.04
CA PRO A 14 -25.29 7.52 3.04
C PRO A 14 -24.31 8.63 3.42
N THR A 15 -23.64 9.21 2.43
CA THR A 15 -22.75 10.36 2.69
C THR A 15 -23.56 11.62 2.98
N GLU A 16 -22.94 12.60 3.61
CA GLU A 16 -23.51 13.94 3.78
C GLU A 16 -23.20 14.80 2.55
N ALA A 17 -24.16 15.66 2.16
CA ALA A 17 -23.94 16.61 1.07
C ALA A 17 -22.98 17.72 1.53
N HIS A 18 -22.06 18.13 0.65
CA HIS A 18 -21.08 19.18 0.93
C HIS A 18 -20.97 20.13 -0.26
N GLY A 19 -21.53 21.34 -0.11
CA GLY A 19 -21.57 22.33 -1.18
C GLY A 19 -22.30 21.83 -2.43
N ARG A 20 -21.60 21.77 -3.57
CA ARG A 20 -22.09 21.24 -4.85
C ARG A 20 -21.97 19.72 -4.98
N ILE A 21 -21.33 19.05 -4.03
CA ILE A 21 -21.24 17.58 -3.99
C ILE A 21 -22.49 17.04 -3.28
N PRO A 22 -23.34 16.24 -3.96
CA PRO A 22 -24.57 15.71 -3.36
C PRO A 22 -24.27 14.58 -2.35
N SER A 23 -25.27 14.20 -1.57
CA SER A 23 -25.21 12.96 -0.78
C SER A 23 -25.39 11.75 -1.70
N PHE A 24 -24.69 10.65 -1.39
CA PHE A 24 -24.74 9.39 -2.12
C PHE A 24 -25.27 8.28 -1.22
N ALA A 25 -26.16 7.44 -1.74
CA ALA A 25 -26.70 6.32 -0.98
C ALA A 25 -25.76 5.10 -0.97
N ASN A 26 -24.86 5.01 -1.95
CA ASN A 26 -23.92 3.90 -2.14
C ASN A 26 -22.70 4.34 -2.98
N ILE A 27 -21.69 3.47 -3.05
CA ILE A 27 -20.45 3.71 -3.77
C ILE A 27 -20.64 3.75 -5.28
N GLU A 28 -21.59 3.00 -5.84
CA GLU A 28 -21.86 2.99 -7.27
C GLU A 28 -22.40 4.34 -7.77
N GLU A 29 -23.27 4.99 -7.00
CA GLU A 29 -23.76 6.34 -7.27
C GLU A 29 -22.67 7.39 -7.19
N GLU A 30 -21.82 7.33 -6.16
CA GLU A 30 -20.69 8.24 -5.98
C GLU A 30 -19.67 8.10 -7.12
N ALA A 31 -19.34 6.86 -7.52
CA ALA A 31 -18.45 6.61 -8.64
C ALA A 31 -19.01 7.17 -9.97
N ALA A 32 -20.31 6.97 -10.23
CA ALA A 32 -20.95 7.49 -11.44
C ALA A 32 -20.94 9.03 -11.50
N PHE A 33 -21.01 9.71 -10.34
CA PHE A 33 -20.84 11.15 -10.26
C PHE A 33 -19.42 11.57 -10.66
N TRP A 34 -18.40 10.95 -10.06
CA TRP A 34 -16.99 11.28 -10.35
C TRP A 34 -16.51 10.86 -11.74
N ASP A 35 -17.17 9.89 -12.39
CA ASP A 35 -16.89 9.56 -13.80
C ASP A 35 -17.25 10.71 -14.76
N THR A 36 -18.13 11.62 -14.35
CA THR A 36 -18.65 12.71 -15.20
C THR A 36 -18.27 14.11 -14.73
N HIS A 37 -17.69 14.25 -13.53
CA HIS A 37 -17.31 15.53 -12.95
C HIS A 37 -15.81 15.59 -12.66
N ASP A 38 -15.17 16.71 -12.99
CA ASP A 38 -13.76 16.93 -12.66
C ASP A 38 -13.64 17.40 -11.19
N PHE A 39 -12.73 16.80 -10.42
CA PHE A 39 -12.50 17.19 -9.03
C PHE A 39 -12.07 18.66 -8.89
N THR A 40 -11.39 19.22 -9.89
CA THR A 40 -10.93 20.61 -9.88
C THR A 40 -12.08 21.61 -9.77
N ASP A 41 -13.27 21.25 -10.26
CA ASP A 41 -14.46 22.09 -10.15
C ASP A 41 -14.91 22.29 -8.70
N PHE A 42 -14.48 21.44 -7.76
CA PHE A 42 -14.86 21.48 -6.34
C PHE A 42 -13.71 21.92 -5.43
N MET A 43 -12.56 22.33 -5.98
CA MET A 43 -11.37 22.70 -5.19
C MET A 43 -11.64 23.84 -4.20
N GLU A 44 -12.46 24.82 -4.57
CA GLU A 44 -12.84 25.95 -3.69
C GLU A 44 -13.66 25.52 -2.46
N GLU A 45 -14.34 24.38 -2.55
CA GLU A 45 -15.16 23.81 -1.47
C GLU A 45 -14.39 22.78 -0.64
N SER A 46 -13.18 22.42 -1.09
CA SER A 46 -12.29 21.47 -0.42
C SER A 46 -11.44 22.15 0.65
N THR A 47 -11.10 21.40 1.69
CA THR A 47 -10.14 21.87 2.71
C THR A 47 -8.79 21.22 2.45
N PRO A 48 -7.69 22.00 2.33
CA PRO A 48 -6.37 21.42 2.17
C PRO A 48 -6.02 20.61 3.42
N VAL A 49 -5.59 19.36 3.20
CA VAL A 49 -5.10 18.49 4.26
C VAL A 49 -3.58 18.41 4.16
N GLU A 50 -2.90 18.68 5.26
CA GLU A 50 -1.45 18.51 5.35
C GLU A 50 -1.13 17.01 5.43
N VAL A 51 -0.59 16.46 4.34
CA VAL A 51 -0.16 15.07 4.30
C VAL A 51 1.27 14.98 4.79
N THR A 52 1.47 14.49 6.01
CA THR A 52 2.80 14.09 6.47
C THR A 52 3.18 12.78 5.80
N ILE A 53 3.92 12.85 4.71
CA ILE A 53 4.64 11.68 4.18
C ILE A 53 5.77 11.42 5.18
N GLY A 54 5.62 10.38 6.00
CA GLY A 54 6.61 10.03 7.01
C GLY A 54 8.02 9.91 6.41
N GLN A 55 9.03 10.31 7.19
CA GLN A 55 10.43 10.11 6.81
C GLN A 55 10.65 8.65 6.43
N GLU A 56 11.55 8.41 5.48
CA GLU A 56 11.88 7.08 5.02
C GLU A 56 12.33 6.23 6.21
N LEU A 57 11.45 5.34 6.69
CA LEU A 57 11.62 4.59 7.95
C LEU A 57 12.87 3.70 7.98
N ALA A 58 13.56 3.54 6.84
CA ALA A 58 14.79 2.78 6.72
C ALA A 58 15.59 3.20 5.47
N GLU A 59 16.92 3.19 5.58
CA GLU A 59 17.82 3.27 4.43
C GLU A 59 17.55 2.10 3.45
N ARG A 60 17.45 2.41 2.16
CA ARG A 60 17.22 1.41 1.11
C ARG A 60 18.54 0.95 0.50
N LEU A 61 18.74 -0.37 0.49
CA LEU A 61 19.78 -1.02 -0.29
C LEU A 61 19.17 -1.65 -1.55
N THR A 62 19.57 -1.18 -2.73
CA THR A 62 19.20 -1.80 -4.00
C THR A 62 20.21 -2.89 -4.36
N VAL A 63 19.76 -4.14 -4.48
CA VAL A 63 20.60 -5.29 -4.84
C VAL A 63 20.18 -5.84 -6.19
N ARG A 64 21.15 -5.99 -7.11
CA ARG A 64 20.94 -6.71 -8.38
C ARG A 64 20.93 -8.20 -8.13
N LEU A 65 19.87 -8.86 -8.56
CA LEU A 65 19.73 -10.31 -8.53
C LEU A 65 19.48 -10.81 -9.94
N GLU A 66 19.94 -12.01 -10.25
CA GLU A 66 19.49 -12.70 -11.45
C GLU A 66 17.98 -12.95 -11.39
N GLN A 67 17.36 -13.06 -12.56
CA GLN A 67 15.91 -13.27 -12.66
C GLN A 67 15.47 -14.55 -11.92
N ALA A 68 16.27 -15.63 -12.03
CA ALA A 68 16.00 -16.90 -11.37
C ALA A 68 15.98 -16.75 -9.84
N ASP A 69 16.97 -16.06 -9.27
CA ASP A 69 17.08 -15.82 -7.82
C ASP A 69 15.96 -14.92 -7.32
N ARG A 70 15.62 -13.86 -8.08
CA ARG A 70 14.52 -12.97 -7.73
C ARG A 70 13.19 -13.73 -7.68
N ALA A 71 12.94 -14.60 -8.66
CA ALA A 71 11.76 -15.45 -8.68
C ALA A 71 11.76 -16.45 -7.53
N ALA A 72 12.91 -17.04 -7.22
CA ALA A 72 13.09 -17.99 -6.14
C ALA A 72 12.84 -17.37 -4.76
N LEU A 73 13.28 -16.13 -4.54
CA LEU A 73 12.99 -15.34 -3.34
C LEU A 73 11.49 -15.02 -3.26
N ALA A 74 10.87 -14.57 -4.35
CA ALA A 74 9.46 -14.23 -4.38
C ALA A 74 8.54 -15.42 -4.05
N ARG A 75 8.83 -16.61 -4.60
CA ARG A 75 8.08 -17.84 -4.28
C ARG A 75 8.14 -18.18 -2.80
N ARG A 76 9.33 -18.09 -2.19
CA ARG A 76 9.52 -18.38 -0.75
C ARG A 76 8.83 -17.35 0.13
N ALA A 77 8.97 -16.06 -0.21
CA ALA A 77 8.32 -14.98 0.53
C ALA A 77 6.80 -15.16 0.54
N ARG A 78 6.22 -15.49 -0.63
CA ARG A 78 4.79 -15.78 -0.77
C ARG A 78 4.35 -16.97 0.09
N ALA A 79 5.10 -18.06 0.11
CA ALA A 79 4.79 -19.22 0.94
C ALA A 79 4.80 -18.89 2.44
N MET A 80 5.54 -17.86 2.85
CA MET A 80 5.62 -17.36 4.22
C MET A 80 4.66 -16.19 4.52
N GLY A 81 3.84 -15.78 3.55
CA GLY A 81 2.90 -14.65 3.71
C GLY A 81 3.57 -13.28 3.82
N VAL A 82 4.83 -13.14 3.38
CA VAL A 82 5.60 -11.90 3.44
C VAL A 82 6.04 -11.41 2.07
N GLY A 83 6.40 -10.12 1.98
CA GLY A 83 6.97 -9.55 0.76
C GLY A 83 8.41 -10.00 0.50
N PRO A 84 8.87 -10.04 -0.77
CA PRO A 84 10.26 -10.43 -1.09
C PRO A 84 11.32 -9.60 -0.37
N SER A 85 11.10 -8.30 -0.20
CA SER A 85 12.02 -7.41 0.52
C SER A 85 12.06 -7.71 2.01
N THR A 86 10.93 -8.09 2.61
CA THR A 86 10.85 -8.52 4.02
C THR A 86 11.65 -9.80 4.24
N LEU A 87 11.46 -10.80 3.37
CA LEU A 87 12.22 -12.05 3.46
C LEU A 87 13.73 -11.82 3.28
N ALA A 88 14.12 -11.00 2.30
CA ALA A 88 15.52 -10.65 2.10
C ALA A 88 16.12 -9.97 3.34
N ARG A 89 15.41 -9.01 3.94
CA ARG A 89 15.84 -8.34 5.18
C ARG A 89 16.03 -9.34 6.32
N MET A 90 15.11 -10.30 6.48
CA MET A 90 15.21 -11.34 7.51
C MET A 90 16.46 -12.19 7.32
N TRP A 91 16.73 -12.65 6.10
CA TRP A 91 17.91 -13.46 5.81
C TRP A 91 19.22 -12.70 5.97
N VAL A 92 19.27 -11.42 5.57
CA VAL A 92 20.46 -10.58 5.80
C VAL A 92 20.74 -10.46 7.29
N LYS A 93 19.72 -10.16 8.11
CA LYS A 93 19.87 -10.10 9.58
C LYS A 93 20.34 -11.42 10.18
N GLU A 94 19.76 -12.53 9.70
CA GLU A 94 20.14 -13.86 10.13
C GLU A 94 21.61 -14.15 9.82
N ARG A 95 22.06 -13.84 8.59
CA ARG A 95 23.45 -14.08 8.20
C ARG A 95 24.42 -13.21 9.00
N LEU A 96 24.12 -11.94 9.19
CA LEU A 96 24.95 -11.03 10.00
C LEU A 96 25.12 -11.52 11.44
N ARG A 97 24.06 -12.06 12.04
CA ARG A 97 24.13 -12.68 13.37
C ARG A 97 25.08 -13.88 13.38
N GLN A 98 24.98 -14.75 12.38
CA GLN A 98 25.83 -15.95 12.28
C GLN A 98 27.32 -15.60 12.12
N GLU A 99 27.64 -14.56 11.33
CA GLU A 99 29.02 -14.08 11.17
C GLU A 99 29.55 -13.52 12.50
N ALA A 100 28.79 -12.68 13.20
CA ALA A 100 29.19 -12.13 14.49
C ALA A 100 29.44 -13.21 15.55
N GLU A 101 28.61 -14.25 15.58
CA GLU A 101 28.83 -15.40 16.46
C GLU A 101 30.07 -16.23 16.07
N ALA A 102 30.39 -16.35 14.77
CA ALA A 102 31.57 -17.05 14.31
C ALA A 102 32.86 -16.31 14.67
N GLU A 103 32.88 -14.99 14.50
CA GLU A 103 33.98 -14.10 14.90
C GLU A 103 34.22 -14.13 16.41
N ALA A 104 33.15 -14.15 17.22
CA ALA A 104 33.28 -14.24 18.68
C ALA A 104 33.84 -15.59 19.17
N ARG A 105 33.83 -16.63 18.33
CA ARG A 105 34.34 -17.97 18.64
C ARG A 105 35.75 -18.23 18.12
N SER A 106 36.31 -17.33 17.28
CA SER A 106 37.69 -17.42 16.77
C SER A 106 38.66 -16.67 17.68
#